data_AF-A0A644WII2-F1
#
_entry.id   AF-A0A644WII2-F1
#
_cell.length_a   1.000
_cell.length_b   1.000
_cell.length_c   1.000
_cell.angle_alpha   90.00
_cell.angle_beta   90.00
_cell.angle_gamma   90.00
#
_symmetry.space_group_name_H-M   'P 1'
#
loop_
_entity.id
_entity.type
_entity.pdbx_description
1 polymer ?
#
loop_
_entity_poly.entity_id
_entity_poly.type
_entity_poly.pdbx_seq_one_letter_code
_entity_poly.pdbx_strand_id
1 'polypeptide(L)'
;MFLPVRKCGNWPKNFNNQLICQSEFPVYLFSVLNQQQNSYICAGNLKKSSTMKFFPHFPKVSFAVIIICFLLPFVTVKCNKYEIAKLNGIDLVTGYEVGADSDQPQKFDPNIFILGSLVLAVAGLVMAFLKFRGNKIASLVVSILGLASLVYFYFNIRQDIPSDGTIVIIISMGIGYYLTTIGFLLNSLYFGYQLSLKKEIIEAEAKNVEPE
;
A
#
# COMPACT_ATOMS: atom_id res chain seq x y z
N MET A 1 38.96 28.95 26.34
CA MET A 1 39.73 29.00 25.09
C MET A 1 38.73 29.29 23.98
N PHE A 2 38.63 30.54 23.55
CA PHE A 2 37.61 31.00 22.59
C PHE A 2 38.10 30.74 21.15
N LEU A 3 37.29 30.07 20.33
CA LEU A 3 37.52 29.97 18.89
C LEU A 3 36.91 31.19 18.18
N PRO A 4 37.56 31.73 17.13
CA PRO A 4 37.08 32.93 16.44
C PRO A 4 35.92 32.61 15.50
N VAL A 5 34.87 33.43 15.58
CA VAL A 5 33.75 33.47 14.63
C VAL A 5 34.26 34.08 13.31
N ARG A 6 34.29 33.29 12.22
CA ARG A 6 34.55 33.83 10.88
C ARG A 6 33.27 34.50 10.36
N LYS A 7 33.35 35.80 10.07
CA LYS A 7 32.34 36.51 9.28
C LYS A 7 32.32 35.96 7.85
N CYS A 8 31.19 35.40 7.42
CA CYS A 8 30.93 35.19 5.99
C CYS A 8 30.81 36.56 5.31
N GLY A 9 31.73 36.85 4.40
CA GLY A 9 31.73 38.08 3.61
C GLY A 9 30.54 38.17 2.66
N ASN A 10 30.12 39.41 2.41
CA ASN A 10 29.11 39.77 1.41
C ASN A 10 29.48 39.20 0.03
N TRP A 11 28.64 38.32 -0.51
CA TRP A 11 28.70 37.93 -1.92
C TRP A 11 27.79 38.83 -2.76
N PRO A 12 28.26 39.32 -3.93
CA PRO A 12 27.45 40.14 -4.81
C PRO A 12 26.31 39.32 -5.43
N LYS A 13 25.09 39.86 -5.33
CA LYS A 13 23.89 39.34 -5.99
C LYS A 13 23.95 39.64 -7.49
N ASN A 14 24.64 38.81 -8.25
CA ASN A 14 24.40 38.72 -9.68
C ASN A 14 25.07 37.47 -10.21
N PHE A 15 24.33 36.39 -10.44
CA PHE A 15 24.61 35.45 -11.52
C PHE A 15 23.39 34.54 -11.73
N ASN A 16 22.93 34.52 -12.99
CA ASN A 16 21.80 33.74 -13.46
C ASN A 16 21.97 32.26 -13.16
N ASN A 17 20.86 31.62 -12.80
CA ASN A 17 20.72 30.18 -12.61
C ASN A 17 21.14 29.40 -13.87
N GLN A 18 22.37 28.92 -13.89
CA GLN A 18 22.77 27.71 -14.59
C GLN A 18 23.70 26.92 -13.67
N LEU A 19 23.13 25.97 -12.92
CA LEU A 19 23.89 24.91 -12.29
C LEU A 19 24.21 23.88 -13.38
N ILE A 20 25.37 24.06 -14.01
CA ILE A 20 26.03 23.03 -14.80
C ILE A 20 26.75 22.13 -13.79
N CYS A 21 26.22 20.94 -13.55
CA CYS A 21 27.01 19.84 -12.98
C CYS A 21 27.40 18.92 -14.15
N GLN A 22 28.60 19.13 -14.70
CA GLN A 22 29.26 18.14 -15.55
C GLN A 22 30.25 17.32 -14.71
N SER A 23 30.06 16.01 -14.77
CA SER A 23 31.03 14.90 -14.92
C SER A 23 32.52 15.25 -14.85
N GLU A 24 33.44 14.44 -14.32
CA GLU A 24 33.64 12.98 -14.43
C GLU A 24 34.86 12.64 -13.55
N PHE A 25 34.89 11.49 -12.86
CA PHE A 25 36.04 10.55 -12.79
C PHE A 25 35.74 9.41 -11.78
N PRO A 26 35.99 8.14 -12.16
CA PRO A 26 35.87 6.98 -11.28
C PRO A 26 37.24 6.65 -10.64
N VAL A 27 37.30 6.18 -9.39
CA VAL A 27 38.17 5.08 -8.90
C VAL A 27 37.67 4.59 -7.53
N TYR A 28 37.51 3.27 -7.51
CA TYR A 28 37.31 2.28 -6.45
C TYR A 28 37.76 2.57 -5.00
N LEU A 29 36.85 2.18 -4.09
CA LEU A 29 36.98 1.20 -2.99
C LEU A 29 38.06 1.39 -1.90
N PHE A 30 37.61 1.23 -0.65
CA PHE A 30 38.33 1.30 0.65
C PHE A 30 38.63 2.73 1.12
N SER A 31 38.24 3.20 2.31
CA SER A 31 37.83 2.51 3.52
C SER A 31 37.49 3.55 4.60
N VAL A 32 36.84 3.10 5.68
CA VAL A 32 36.83 3.74 7.01
C VAL A 32 35.88 4.94 7.16
N LEU A 33 34.83 4.68 7.96
CA LEU A 33 34.34 5.48 9.08
C LEU A 33 34.78 6.95 9.12
N ASN A 34 33.76 7.80 9.36
CA ASN A 34 33.88 9.13 9.95
C ASN A 34 34.00 10.30 8.96
N GLN A 35 32.88 10.65 8.31
CA GLN A 35 32.59 12.02 7.95
C GLN A 35 31.07 12.27 8.01
N GLN A 36 30.55 12.22 9.23
CA GLN A 36 29.53 13.21 9.58
C GLN A 36 30.17 14.60 9.54
N GLN A 37 29.37 15.59 9.13
CA GLN A 37 29.63 17.03 9.25
C GLN A 37 30.60 17.65 8.24
N ASN A 38 30.19 17.77 6.98
CA ASN A 38 30.22 19.07 6.30
C ASN A 38 29.47 19.02 4.97
N SER A 39 28.14 19.05 5.05
CA SER A 39 27.31 19.52 3.93
C SER A 39 26.63 20.78 4.43
N TYR A 40 27.21 21.91 4.04
CA TYR A 40 26.63 23.22 4.23
C TYR A 40 25.23 23.20 3.64
N ILE A 41 24.27 23.48 4.52
CA ILE A 41 22.86 23.57 4.24
C ILE A 41 22.68 24.69 3.21
N CYS A 42 22.56 24.34 1.94
CA CYS A 42 21.85 25.18 1.00
C CYS A 42 20.37 25.10 1.39
N ALA A 43 19.97 25.99 2.29
CA ALA A 43 18.58 26.32 2.57
C ALA A 43 17.99 27.01 1.34
N GLY A 44 17.87 26.26 0.25
CA GLY A 44 16.95 26.59 -0.81
C GLY A 44 15.56 26.55 -0.20
N ASN A 45 14.81 27.65 -0.30
CA ASN A 45 13.39 27.71 0.01
C ASN A 45 12.72 26.50 -0.62
N LEU A 46 12.46 25.45 0.19
CA LEU A 46 11.70 24.29 -0.22
C LEU A 46 10.30 24.80 -0.50
N LYS A 47 10.10 25.09 -1.79
CA LYS A 47 8.85 25.52 -2.39
C LYS A 47 7.78 24.56 -1.89
N LYS A 48 7.01 25.05 -0.91
CA LYS A 48 5.88 24.40 -0.24
C LYS A 48 5.18 23.48 -1.25
N SER A 49 5.51 22.18 -1.17
CA SER A 49 5.01 21.17 -2.09
C SER A 49 3.50 21.28 -2.05
N SER A 50 2.95 21.74 -3.17
CA SER A 50 1.54 22.07 -3.28
C SER A 50 0.79 20.82 -2.89
N THR A 51 0.17 20.84 -1.72
CA THR A 51 -0.69 19.77 -1.24
C THR A 51 -1.78 19.66 -2.28
N MET A 52 -1.62 18.72 -3.22
CA MET A 52 -2.69 18.32 -4.11
C MET A 52 -3.87 18.06 -3.17
N LYS A 53 -4.89 18.92 -3.25
CA LYS A 53 -6.14 18.81 -2.50
C LYS A 53 -6.88 17.59 -3.07
N PHE A 54 -6.28 16.41 -2.87
CA PHE A 54 -6.76 15.17 -3.44
C PHE A 54 -7.92 14.73 -2.57
N PHE A 55 -9.11 15.01 -3.10
CA PHE A 55 -10.44 14.61 -2.67
C PHE A 55 -10.59 14.25 -1.18
N PRO A 56 -11.23 15.09 -0.34
CA PRO A 56 -11.48 14.77 1.07
C PRO A 56 -12.35 13.52 1.27
N HIS A 57 -12.99 13.05 0.20
CA HIS A 57 -13.85 11.86 0.19
C HIS A 57 -13.13 10.60 -0.33
N PHE A 58 -11.85 10.69 -0.72
CA PHE A 58 -11.11 9.56 -1.29
C PHE A 58 -11.13 8.30 -0.41
N PRO A 59 -10.85 8.36 0.91
CA PRO A 59 -10.94 7.20 1.80
C PRO A 59 -12.30 6.48 1.78
N LYS A 60 -13.39 7.26 1.74
CA LYS A 60 -14.75 6.71 1.82
C LYS A 60 -15.10 5.98 0.52
N VAL A 61 -14.78 6.62 -0.60
CA VAL A 61 -15.03 6.06 -1.93
C VAL A 61 -14.18 4.83 -2.16
N SER A 62 -12.90 4.85 -1.76
CA SER A 62 -12.00 3.73 -2.04
C SER A 62 -12.40 2.46 -1.28
N PHE A 63 -12.71 2.53 0.02
CA PHE A 63 -13.19 1.36 0.77
C PHE A 63 -14.56 0.86 0.28
N ALA A 64 -15.46 1.76 -0.13
CA ALA A 64 -16.73 1.37 -0.71
C ALA A 64 -16.53 0.62 -2.05
N VAL A 65 -15.63 1.10 -2.91
CA VAL A 65 -15.28 0.42 -4.16
C VAL A 65 -14.68 -0.95 -3.90
N ILE A 66 -13.78 -1.10 -2.91
CA ILE A 66 -13.23 -2.41 -2.53
C ILE A 66 -14.33 -3.39 -2.14
N ILE A 67 -15.30 -2.97 -1.32
CA ILE A 67 -16.44 -3.82 -0.92
C ILE A 67 -17.28 -4.21 -2.15
N ILE A 68 -17.52 -3.27 -3.06
CA ILE A 68 -18.21 -3.58 -4.32
C ILE A 68 -17.41 -4.60 -5.15
N CYS A 69 -16.08 -4.52 -5.15
CA CYS A 69 -15.21 -5.47 -5.85
C CYS A 69 -15.30 -6.91 -5.30
N PHE A 70 -15.72 -7.12 -4.05
CA PHE A 70 -16.02 -8.48 -3.52
C PHE A 70 -17.26 -9.12 -4.13
N LEU A 71 -18.18 -8.34 -4.69
CA LEU A 71 -19.37 -8.85 -5.39
C LEU A 71 -19.05 -9.30 -6.82
N LEU A 72 -17.85 -8.98 -7.33
CA LEU A 72 -17.38 -9.46 -8.64
C LEU A 72 -16.80 -10.88 -8.54
N PRO A 73 -16.71 -11.60 -9.68
CA PRO A 73 -16.14 -12.94 -9.70
C PRO A 73 -14.70 -12.90 -9.19
N PHE A 74 -14.47 -13.61 -8.09
CA PHE A 74 -13.22 -13.62 -7.35
C PHE A 74 -12.37 -14.82 -7.76
N VAL A 75 -13.01 -15.97 -7.95
CA VAL A 75 -12.38 -17.23 -8.35
C VAL A 75 -13.21 -17.89 -9.43
N THR A 76 -12.56 -18.38 -10.47
CA THR A 76 -13.18 -19.20 -11.52
C THR A 76 -12.60 -20.60 -11.47
N VAL A 77 -13.48 -21.58 -11.26
CA VAL A 77 -13.10 -22.99 -11.26
C VAL A 77 -13.24 -23.52 -12.67
N LYS A 78 -12.13 -23.97 -13.25
CA LYS A 78 -12.08 -24.56 -14.58
C LYS A 78 -11.76 -26.04 -14.47
N CYS A 79 -12.50 -26.85 -15.22
CA CYS A 79 -12.17 -28.25 -15.43
C CYS A 79 -11.76 -28.40 -16.88
N ASN A 80 -10.49 -28.73 -17.11
CA ASN A 80 -9.92 -28.82 -18.44
C ASN A 80 -10.11 -27.50 -19.24
N LYS A 81 -10.97 -27.47 -20.27
CA LYS A 81 -11.22 -26.29 -21.11
C LYS A 81 -12.52 -25.54 -20.79
N TYR A 82 -13.33 -26.04 -19.85
CA TYR A 82 -14.65 -25.48 -19.57
C TYR A 82 -14.70 -24.81 -18.20
N GLU A 83 -15.35 -23.64 -18.15
CA GLU A 83 -15.62 -22.92 -16.90
C GLU A 83 -16.86 -23.56 -16.25
N ILE A 84 -16.67 -24.24 -15.11
CA ILE A 84 -17.77 -24.93 -14.42
C ILE A 84 -18.52 -23.93 -13.52
N ALA A 85 -17.78 -23.10 -12.78
CA ALA A 85 -18.36 -22.18 -11.82
C ALA A 85 -17.54 -20.91 -11.66
N LYS A 86 -18.24 -19.79 -11.47
CA LYS A 86 -17.67 -18.50 -11.05
C LYS A 86 -18.15 -18.24 -9.63
N LEU A 87 -17.21 -18.12 -8.71
CA LEU A 87 -17.47 -17.84 -7.31
C LEU A 87 -17.15 -16.36 -7.06
N ASN A 88 -18.12 -15.63 -6.52
CA ASN A 88 -17.90 -14.27 -6.06
C ASN A 88 -17.24 -14.30 -4.68
N GLY A 89 -16.75 -13.15 -4.22
CA GLY A 89 -16.10 -13.04 -2.92
C GLY A 89 -17.05 -13.40 -1.77
N ILE A 90 -18.34 -13.11 -1.90
CA ILE A 90 -19.36 -13.47 -0.90
C ILE A 90 -19.59 -14.99 -0.86
N ASP A 91 -19.68 -15.64 -2.01
CA ASP A 91 -19.88 -17.11 -2.09
C ASP A 91 -18.71 -17.86 -1.43
N LEU A 92 -17.49 -17.32 -1.56
CA LEU A 92 -16.28 -17.86 -0.90
C LEU A 92 -16.27 -17.66 0.62
N VAL A 93 -17.01 -16.66 1.13
CA VAL A 93 -17.13 -16.37 2.56
C VAL A 93 -18.22 -17.20 3.22
N THR A 94 -19.36 -17.37 2.56
CA THR A 94 -20.49 -18.14 3.11
C THR A 94 -20.29 -19.65 2.97
N GLY A 95 -19.34 -20.07 2.13
CA GLY A 95 -19.29 -21.43 1.63
C GLY A 95 -20.27 -21.60 0.48
N TYR A 96 -19.90 -22.42 -0.50
CA TYR A 96 -20.71 -22.69 -1.68
C TYR A 96 -20.73 -24.20 -1.94
N GLU A 97 -21.92 -24.73 -2.21
CA GLU A 97 -22.12 -26.13 -2.56
C GLU A 97 -22.45 -26.21 -4.05
N VAL A 98 -21.56 -26.81 -4.84
CA VAL A 98 -21.79 -27.04 -6.27
C VAL A 98 -22.56 -28.35 -6.40
N GLY A 99 -23.78 -28.29 -6.97
CA GLY A 99 -24.54 -29.47 -7.35
C GLY A 99 -25.48 -30.02 -6.27
N ALA A 100 -26.30 -29.17 -5.65
CA ALA A 100 -27.35 -29.59 -4.70
C ALA A 100 -28.32 -30.66 -5.27
N ASP A 101 -28.40 -30.81 -6.59
CA ASP A 101 -29.20 -31.83 -7.31
C ASP A 101 -28.34 -32.94 -7.98
N SER A 102 -27.05 -33.06 -7.68
CA SER A 102 -26.13 -34.05 -8.28
C SER A 102 -25.67 -35.11 -7.28
N ASP A 103 -25.44 -36.35 -7.74
CA ASP A 103 -25.08 -37.51 -6.90
C ASP A 103 -23.79 -37.35 -6.07
N GLN A 104 -22.97 -36.32 -6.31
CA GLN A 104 -21.82 -35.96 -5.48
C GLN A 104 -21.74 -34.44 -5.28
N PRO A 105 -22.35 -33.89 -4.21
CA PRO A 105 -22.24 -32.46 -3.91
C PRO A 105 -20.79 -32.13 -3.53
N GLN A 106 -20.16 -31.22 -4.29
CA GLN A 106 -18.85 -30.68 -3.92
C GLN A 106 -19.05 -29.48 -3.00
N LYS A 107 -18.70 -29.67 -1.73
CA LYS A 107 -18.74 -28.63 -0.72
C LYS A 107 -17.42 -27.88 -0.71
N PHE A 108 -17.46 -26.58 -0.95
CA PHE A 108 -16.30 -25.70 -0.77
C PHE A 108 -16.38 -25.08 0.63
N ASP A 109 -15.38 -25.35 1.46
CA ASP A 109 -15.32 -24.82 2.81
C ASP A 109 -15.12 -23.29 2.80
N PRO A 110 -15.77 -22.56 3.73
CA PRO A 110 -15.59 -21.12 3.88
C PRO A 110 -14.13 -20.74 4.07
N ASN A 111 -13.64 -19.78 3.28
CA ASN A 111 -12.26 -19.35 3.39
C ASN A 111 -12.11 -18.19 4.39
N ILE A 112 -11.46 -18.46 5.53
CA ILE A 112 -11.28 -17.48 6.61
C ILE A 112 -10.46 -16.25 6.18
N PHE A 113 -9.57 -16.39 5.20
CA PHE A 113 -8.74 -15.27 4.72
C PHE A 113 -9.56 -14.27 3.91
N ILE A 114 -10.45 -14.75 3.02
CA ILE A 114 -11.36 -13.84 2.31
C ILE A 114 -12.30 -13.16 3.30
N LEU A 115 -12.86 -13.91 4.26
CA LEU A 115 -13.71 -13.34 5.31
C LEU A 115 -12.97 -12.26 6.10
N GLY A 116 -11.73 -12.51 6.50
CA GLY A 116 -10.88 -11.53 7.20
C GLY A 116 -10.68 -10.26 6.38
N SER A 117 -10.37 -10.38 5.09
CA SER A 117 -10.19 -9.23 4.20
C SER A 117 -11.48 -8.41 3.99
N LEU A 118 -12.65 -9.07 3.93
CA LEU A 118 -13.95 -8.41 3.82
C LEU A 118 -14.29 -7.64 5.11
N VAL A 119 -14.11 -8.28 6.27
CA VAL A 119 -14.33 -7.63 7.58
C VAL A 119 -13.42 -6.42 7.75
N LEU A 120 -12.15 -6.53 7.34
CA LEU A 120 -11.21 -5.41 7.34
C LEU A 120 -11.64 -4.28 6.39
N ALA A 121 -12.16 -4.59 5.20
CA ALA A 121 -12.69 -3.57 4.29
C ALA A 121 -13.87 -2.81 4.91
N VAL A 122 -14.81 -3.53 5.54
CA VAL A 122 -15.96 -2.94 6.24
C VAL A 122 -15.50 -2.10 7.43
N ALA A 123 -14.57 -2.60 8.25
CA ALA A 123 -14.00 -1.85 9.35
C ALA A 123 -13.30 -0.57 8.86
N GLY A 124 -12.55 -0.65 7.76
CA GLY A 124 -11.91 0.48 7.10
C GLY A 124 -12.91 1.53 6.64
N LEU A 125 -14.04 1.11 6.05
CA LEU A 125 -15.12 2.00 5.65
C LEU A 125 -15.74 2.69 6.87
N VAL A 126 -16.08 1.94 7.92
CA VAL A 126 -16.64 2.49 9.17
C VAL A 126 -15.69 3.51 9.78
N MET A 127 -14.40 3.20 9.86
CA MET A 127 -13.37 4.12 10.35
C MET A 127 -13.22 5.38 9.47
N ALA A 128 -13.47 5.29 8.16
CA ALA A 128 -13.46 6.44 7.28
C ALA A 128 -14.65 7.41 7.51
N PHE A 129 -15.75 6.92 8.07
CA PHE A 129 -16.89 7.76 8.49
C PHE A 129 -16.70 8.37 9.88
N LEU A 130 -15.99 7.69 10.77
CA LEU A 130 -15.78 8.15 12.14
C LEU A 130 -14.67 9.21 12.23
N LYS A 131 -14.97 10.36 12.83
CA LYS A 131 -14.01 11.46 13.07
C LYS A 131 -13.12 11.17 14.28
N PHE A 132 -12.21 10.22 14.17
CA PHE A 132 -11.20 9.96 15.20
C PHE A 132 -9.83 10.58 14.88
N ARG A 133 -9.13 11.07 15.91
CA ARG A 133 -7.81 11.73 15.83
C ARG A 133 -6.70 10.82 15.27
N GLY A 134 -6.94 9.49 15.27
CA GLY A 134 -6.03 8.45 14.77
C GLY A 134 -6.50 7.69 13.52
N ASN A 135 -7.57 8.16 12.84
CA ASN A 135 -8.17 7.41 11.73
C ASN A 135 -7.18 7.08 10.60
N LYS A 136 -6.25 7.99 10.27
CA LYS A 136 -5.25 7.80 9.20
C LYS A 136 -4.34 6.60 9.45
N ILE A 137 -3.85 6.43 10.68
CA ILE A 137 -2.95 5.32 11.04
C ILE A 137 -3.74 4.02 11.08
N ALA A 138 -4.94 4.04 11.67
CA ALA A 138 -5.81 2.87 11.70
C ALA A 138 -6.18 2.37 10.29
N SER A 139 -6.55 3.28 9.38
CA SER A 139 -6.86 2.93 7.98
C SER A 139 -5.65 2.39 7.23
N LEU A 140 -4.44 2.85 7.54
CA LEU A 140 -3.20 2.29 6.99
C LEU A 140 -3.02 0.84 7.44
N VAL A 141 -3.10 0.58 8.76
CA VAL A 141 -2.94 -0.77 9.32
C VAL A 141 -3.96 -1.74 8.73
N VAL A 142 -5.22 -1.31 8.64
CA VAL A 142 -6.31 -2.10 8.06
C VAL A 142 -6.05 -2.42 6.58
N SER A 143 -5.50 -1.47 5.82
CA SER A 143 -5.21 -1.69 4.40
C SER A 143 -4.06 -2.68 4.20
N ILE A 144 -3.02 -2.60 5.03
CA ILE A 144 -1.89 -3.54 4.99
C ILE A 144 -2.35 -4.96 5.39
N LEU A 145 -3.12 -5.08 6.48
CA LEU A 145 -3.65 -6.37 6.92
C LEU A 145 -4.61 -6.98 5.90
N GLY A 146 -5.48 -6.17 5.28
CA GLY A 146 -6.38 -6.63 4.22
C GLY A 146 -5.62 -7.13 3.00
N LEU A 147 -4.59 -6.39 2.57
CA LEU A 147 -3.71 -6.81 1.49
C LEU A 147 -2.96 -8.11 1.81
N ALA A 148 -2.38 -8.21 3.00
CA ALA A 148 -1.65 -9.39 3.44
C ALA A 148 -2.56 -10.63 3.48
N SER A 149 -3.80 -10.47 3.92
CA SER A 149 -4.80 -11.54 3.96
C SER A 149 -5.15 -12.07 2.56
N LEU A 150 -5.33 -11.19 1.57
CA LEU A 150 -5.58 -11.60 0.18
C LEU A 150 -4.35 -12.26 -0.47
N VAL A 151 -3.15 -11.77 -0.18
CA VAL A 151 -1.90 -12.39 -0.67
C VAL A 151 -1.74 -13.78 -0.07
N TYR A 152 -2.05 -13.97 1.22
CA TYR A 152 -2.01 -15.29 1.86
C TYR A 152 -3.02 -16.24 1.23
N PHE A 153 -4.25 -15.77 0.98
CA PHE A 153 -5.28 -16.53 0.27
C PHE A 153 -4.79 -17.03 -1.11
N TYR A 154 -4.08 -16.19 -1.87
CA TYR A 154 -3.50 -16.60 -3.16
C TYR A 154 -2.52 -17.75 -3.02
N PHE A 155 -1.65 -17.72 -2.02
CA PHE A 155 -0.71 -18.81 -1.76
C PHE A 155 -1.41 -20.08 -1.27
N ASN A 156 -2.41 -19.94 -0.40
CA ASN A 156 -3.17 -21.08 0.12
C ASN A 156 -3.83 -21.88 -1.01
N ILE A 157 -4.55 -21.21 -1.92
CA ILE A 157 -5.20 -21.86 -3.06
C ILE A 157 -4.21 -22.53 -4.02
N ARG A 158 -3.02 -21.95 -4.18
CA ARG A 158 -2.00 -22.49 -5.09
C ARG A 158 -1.37 -23.79 -4.58
N GLN A 159 -1.38 -24.01 -3.27
CA GLN A 159 -0.81 -25.21 -2.65
C GLN A 159 -1.76 -26.40 -2.70
N ASP A 160 -3.07 -26.17 -2.74
CA ASP A 160 -4.11 -27.21 -2.69
C ASP A 160 -4.40 -27.89 -4.05
N ILE A 161 -3.58 -27.69 -5.09
CA ILE A 161 -3.82 -28.29 -6.41
C ILE A 161 -3.16 -29.69 -6.47
N PRO A 162 -3.94 -30.79 -6.39
CA PRO A 162 -3.37 -32.13 -6.50
C PRO A 162 -2.81 -32.35 -7.90
N SER A 163 -1.53 -32.75 -7.98
CA SER A 163 -0.86 -33.08 -9.24
C SER A 163 -1.17 -34.50 -9.74
N ASP A 164 -2.05 -35.21 -9.05
CA ASP A 164 -2.36 -36.61 -9.30
C ASP A 164 -3.45 -36.75 -10.38
N GLY A 165 -3.07 -36.48 -11.63
CA GLY A 165 -3.50 -37.12 -12.90
C GLY A 165 -4.95 -37.43 -13.26
N THR A 166 -5.93 -37.40 -12.36
CA THR A 166 -7.27 -37.96 -12.62
C THR A 166 -8.28 -36.89 -13.04
N ILE A 167 -8.23 -35.65 -12.53
CA ILE A 167 -9.00 -34.50 -13.04
C ILE A 167 -8.25 -33.21 -12.66
N VAL A 168 -7.75 -32.44 -13.64
CA VAL A 168 -7.04 -31.17 -13.36
C VAL A 168 -8.05 -30.04 -13.16
N ILE A 169 -8.26 -29.65 -11.90
CA ILE A 169 -9.06 -28.47 -11.53
C ILE A 169 -8.14 -27.25 -11.52
N ILE A 170 -8.29 -26.37 -12.51
CA ILE A 170 -7.51 -25.15 -12.64
C ILE A 170 -8.28 -24.03 -11.96
N ILE A 171 -7.74 -23.52 -10.86
CA ILE A 171 -8.30 -22.38 -10.15
C ILE A 171 -7.70 -21.10 -10.75
N SER A 172 -8.53 -20.31 -11.42
CA SER A 172 -8.13 -19.04 -12.03
C SER A 172 -8.66 -17.87 -11.21
N MET A 173 -7.79 -16.92 -10.89
CA MET A 173 -8.18 -15.72 -10.14
C MET A 173 -9.02 -14.80 -11.03
N GLY A 174 -10.18 -14.40 -10.52
CA GLY A 174 -11.13 -13.54 -11.20
C GLY A 174 -10.78 -12.05 -11.07
N ILE A 175 -11.50 -11.22 -11.81
CA ILE A 175 -11.30 -9.76 -11.83
C ILE A 175 -11.52 -9.13 -10.45
N GLY A 176 -12.46 -9.66 -9.66
CA GLY A 176 -12.77 -9.16 -8.32
C GLY A 176 -11.56 -9.23 -7.39
N TYR A 177 -10.79 -10.33 -7.46
CA TYR A 177 -9.57 -10.50 -6.67
C TYR A 177 -8.51 -9.43 -6.99
N TYR A 178 -8.24 -9.20 -8.28
CA TYR A 178 -7.24 -8.22 -8.71
C TYR A 178 -7.63 -6.79 -8.35
N LEU A 179 -8.88 -6.40 -8.59
CA LEU A 179 -9.38 -5.06 -8.27
C LEU A 179 -9.34 -4.79 -6.77
N THR A 180 -9.72 -5.77 -5.95
CA THR A 180 -9.68 -5.66 -4.48
C THR A 180 -8.25 -5.53 -3.98
N THR A 181 -7.33 -6.34 -4.50
CA THR A 181 -5.90 -6.31 -4.15
C THR A 181 -5.27 -4.97 -4.51
N ILE A 182 -5.52 -4.47 -5.73
CA ILE A 182 -5.06 -3.15 -6.18
C ILE A 182 -5.68 -2.04 -5.31
N GLY A 183 -6.96 -2.16 -4.97
CA GLY A 183 -7.65 -1.19 -4.10
C GLY A 183 -6.99 -1.08 -2.72
N PHE A 184 -6.70 -2.21 -2.07
CA PHE A 184 -5.98 -2.22 -0.79
C PHE A 184 -4.56 -1.66 -0.92
N LEU A 185 -3.85 -1.97 -2.02
CA LEU A 185 -2.51 -1.45 -2.28
C LEU A 185 -2.52 0.07 -2.46
N LEU A 186 -3.46 0.61 -3.26
CA LEU A 186 -3.62 2.05 -3.47
C LEU A 186 -3.97 2.78 -2.16
N ASN A 187 -4.84 2.19 -1.33
CA ASN A 187 -5.15 2.73 -0.02
C ASN A 187 -3.92 2.77 0.89
N SER A 188 -3.14 1.68 0.93
CA SER A 188 -1.90 1.60 1.70
C SER A 188 -0.89 2.66 1.27
N LEU A 189 -0.66 2.81 -0.05
CA LEU A 189 0.23 3.84 -0.61
C LEU A 189 -0.25 5.26 -0.28
N TYR A 190 -1.54 5.53 -0.42
CA TYR A 190 -2.12 6.85 -0.16
C TYR A 190 -1.98 7.27 1.32
N PHE A 191 -2.36 6.38 2.24
CA PHE A 191 -2.23 6.67 3.68
C PHE A 191 -0.78 6.69 4.14
N GLY A 192 0.06 5.80 3.59
CA GLY A 192 1.50 5.78 3.84
C GLY A 192 2.16 7.10 3.44
N TYR A 193 1.85 7.60 2.25
CA TYR A 193 2.35 8.89 1.77
C TYR A 193 1.91 10.06 2.66
N GLN A 194 0.62 10.10 3.05
CA GLN A 194 0.14 11.13 3.98
C GLN A 194 0.83 11.09 5.34
N LEU A 195 1.11 9.90 5.87
CA LEU A 195 1.78 9.74 7.16
C LEU A 195 3.24 10.19 7.06
N SER A 196 3.93 9.83 5.97
CA SER A 196 5.32 10.23 5.74
C SER A 196 5.47 11.75 5.67
N LEU A 197 4.57 12.46 4.98
CA LEU A 197 4.59 13.93 4.95
C LEU A 197 4.37 14.57 6.32
N LYS A 198 3.49 13.98 7.15
CA LYS A 198 3.22 14.52 8.49
C LYS A 198 4.45 14.38 9.40
N LYS A 199 5.22 13.29 9.26
CA LYS A 199 6.45 13.05 10.02
C LYS A 199 7.51 14.11 9.72
N GLU A 200 7.75 14.41 8.45
CA GLU A 200 8.71 15.44 8.02
C GLU A 200 8.41 16.82 8.62
N ILE A 201 7.13 17.21 8.70
CA ILE A 201 6.73 18.52 9.26
C ILE A 201 7.02 18.58 10.77
N ILE A 202 6.71 17.52 11.51
CA ILE A 202 6.94 17.47 12.96
C ILE A 202 8.44 17.51 13.27
N GLU A 203 9.26 16.79 12.48
CA GLU A 203 10.72 16.81 12.65
C GLU A 203 11.32 18.19 12.32
N ALA A 204 10.75 18.93 11.37
CA ALA A 204 11.16 20.30 11.07
C ALA A 204 10.74 21.28 12.17
N GLU A 205 9.54 21.15 12.75
CA GLU A 205 9.10 21.97 13.88
C GLU A 205 9.94 21.72 15.13
N ALA A 206 10.30 20.47 15.42
CA ALA A 206 11.12 20.12 16.58
C ALA A 206 12.53 20.74 16.53
N LYS A 207 13.13 20.87 15.35
CA LYS A 207 14.47 21.47 15.17
C LYS A 207 14.50 22.99 15.37
N ASN A 208 13.36 23.68 15.25
CA ASN A 208 13.29 25.14 15.40
C ASN A 208 13.11 25.59 16.86
N VAL A 209 13.01 24.66 17.82
CA VAL A 209 12.71 24.96 19.23
C VAL A 209 13.96 24.90 20.13
N GLU A 210 15.15 24.61 19.59
CA GLU A 210 16.36 24.55 20.41
C GLU A 210 16.81 25.97 20.83
N PRO A 211 16.83 26.29 22.14
CA PRO A 211 17.02 27.65 22.64
C PRO A 211 18.50 28.07 22.62
N GLU A 212 18.73 29.35 22.27
CA GLU A 212 20.02 30.07 22.43
C GLU A 212 20.47 30.17 23.89
#